data_AF-A0A0E0GEX4-F1
#
_entry.id   AF-A0A0E0GEX4-F1
#
_cell.length_a   1.000
_cell.length_b   1.000
_cell.length_c   1.000
_cell.angle_alpha   90.00
_cell.angle_beta   90.00
_cell.angle_gamma   90.00
#
_symmetry.space_group_name_H-M   'P 1'
#
loop_
_entity.id
_entity.type
_entity.pdbx_description
1 polymer ?
#
loop_
_entity_poly.entity_id
_entity_poly.type
_entity_poly.pdbx_seq_one_letter_code
_entity_poly.pdbx_strand_id
1 'polypeptide(L)'
;MARRRGSAAAAAASPAVVGAVSVLALVYYSTVFVFLDHWLGLGNAAGAAHAAAFSLVVAACFFSFVCAAAADPGSVPASFAPDAEDPQRQGLKSRYCDKCCMYKPSRTHHCKVCKRCVLKMDHHCVWINNCVGYANYKSFIICVLNATIGSLYSFVVFLFDLFQTEHEYDVPYVKVIHYREATRAKWLAQKSGQKYRHRFDLGTRKNIQMIMGPNILCWLCPTATGHLKDGTEFQITNN
;
A
#
# COMPACT_ATOMS: atom_id res chain seq x y z
N MET A 1 -40.66 -3.79 -5.14
CA MET A 1 -39.89 -3.16 -4.03
C MET A 1 -38.64 -2.49 -4.58
N ALA A 2 -38.42 -1.24 -4.17
CA ALA A 2 -37.60 -0.27 -4.88
C ALA A 2 -36.14 -0.67 -5.08
N ARG A 3 -35.73 -0.66 -6.36
CA ARG A 3 -34.34 -0.65 -6.81
C ARG A 3 -33.73 0.70 -6.39
N ARG A 4 -33.36 0.87 -5.11
CA ARG A 4 -32.54 2.01 -4.67
C ARG A 4 -31.17 1.83 -5.30
N ARG A 5 -31.04 2.25 -6.55
CA ARG A 5 -29.76 2.63 -7.16
C ARG A 5 -29.18 3.68 -6.22
N GLY A 6 -28.25 3.31 -5.35
CA GLY A 6 -27.29 4.28 -4.85
C GLY A 6 -26.67 4.88 -6.11
N SER A 7 -26.91 6.16 -6.36
CA SER A 7 -26.33 6.83 -7.52
C SER A 7 -24.83 6.58 -7.49
N ALA A 8 -24.20 6.29 -8.63
CA ALA A 8 -22.75 6.12 -8.71
C ALA A 8 -22.00 7.31 -8.04
N ALA A 9 -22.63 8.49 -8.04
CA ALA A 9 -22.20 9.67 -7.30
C ALA A 9 -22.12 9.50 -5.77
N ALA A 10 -23.07 8.79 -5.14
CA ALA A 10 -23.03 8.51 -3.70
C ALA A 10 -21.97 7.46 -3.33
N ALA A 11 -21.59 6.58 -4.26
CA ALA A 11 -20.51 5.63 -4.05
C ALA A 11 -19.12 6.31 -4.01
N ALA A 12 -18.90 7.30 -4.89
CA ALA A 12 -17.64 8.01 -5.05
C ALA A 12 -17.27 8.96 -3.88
N ALA A 13 -18.24 9.43 -3.11
CA ALA A 13 -18.03 10.40 -2.04
C ALA A 13 -17.73 9.80 -0.65
N SER A 14 -17.55 8.47 -0.54
CA SER A 14 -17.23 7.87 0.77
C SER A 14 -15.80 8.25 1.20
N PRO A 15 -15.56 8.60 2.48
CA PRO A 15 -14.22 8.95 2.95
C PRO A 15 -13.17 7.85 2.68
N ALA A 16 -13.59 6.58 2.71
CA ALA A 16 -12.73 5.45 2.42
C ALA A 16 -12.36 5.36 0.92
N VAL A 17 -13.30 5.63 0.02
CA VAL A 17 -13.06 5.67 -1.44
C VAL A 17 -12.14 6.84 -1.77
N VAL A 18 -12.39 8.02 -1.20
CA VAL A 18 -11.51 9.19 -1.35
C VAL A 18 -10.11 8.85 -0.83
N GLY A 19 -10.01 8.23 0.36
CA GLY A 19 -8.73 7.79 0.91
C GLY A 19 -7.99 6.81 -0.02
N ALA A 20 -8.68 5.82 -0.59
CA ALA A 20 -8.08 4.86 -1.52
C ALA A 20 -7.54 5.54 -2.79
N VAL A 21 -8.31 6.46 -3.38
CA VAL A 21 -7.89 7.21 -4.58
C VAL A 21 -6.73 8.15 -4.25
N SER A 22 -6.77 8.83 -3.09
CA SER A 22 -5.68 9.68 -2.63
C SER A 22 -4.38 8.90 -2.41
N VAL A 23 -4.44 7.70 -1.83
CA VAL A 23 -3.27 6.82 -1.70
C VAL A 23 -2.72 6.41 -3.06
N LEU A 24 -3.59 6.03 -4.01
CA LEU A 24 -3.16 5.70 -5.37
C LEU A 24 -2.47 6.89 -6.06
N ALA A 25 -3.03 8.10 -5.93
CA ALA A 25 -2.45 9.32 -6.47
C ALA A 25 -1.12 9.68 -5.81
N LEU A 26 -1.00 9.52 -4.49
CA LEU A 26 0.23 9.76 -3.74
C LEU A 26 1.34 8.80 -4.20
N VAL A 27 1.05 7.49 -4.25
CA VAL A 27 2.01 6.48 -4.72
C VAL A 27 2.41 6.74 -6.17
N TYR A 28 1.45 7.15 -7.01
CA TYR A 28 1.75 7.54 -8.38
C TYR A 28 2.74 8.72 -8.44
N TYR A 29 2.41 9.80 -7.73
CA TYR A 29 3.21 11.00 -7.70
C TYR A 29 4.61 10.75 -7.17
N SER A 30 4.74 10.07 -6.02
CA SER A 30 6.05 9.79 -5.40
C SER A 30 6.89 8.87 -6.29
N THR A 31 6.29 7.86 -6.91
CA THR A 31 7.06 6.94 -7.76
C THR A 31 7.57 7.62 -9.03
N VAL A 32 6.72 8.41 -9.72
CA VAL A 32 7.08 8.98 -11.02
C VAL A 32 7.91 10.26 -10.88
N PHE A 33 7.44 11.21 -10.08
CA PHE A 33 8.00 12.57 -10.04
C PHE A 33 9.04 12.77 -8.93
N VAL A 34 9.20 11.79 -8.02
CA VAL A 34 10.24 11.85 -7.00
C VAL A 34 11.27 10.77 -7.30
N PHE A 35 10.92 9.48 -7.17
CA PHE A 35 11.90 8.40 -7.23
C PHE A 35 12.40 8.11 -8.65
N LEU A 36 11.52 7.97 -9.65
CA LEU A 36 11.93 7.71 -11.03
C LEU A 36 12.67 8.90 -11.67
N ASP A 37 12.20 10.12 -11.41
CA ASP A 37 12.85 11.33 -11.95
C ASP A 37 14.25 11.52 -11.34
N HIS A 38 14.42 11.29 -10.04
CA HIS A 38 15.73 11.35 -9.41
C HIS A 38 16.65 10.21 -9.88
N TRP A 39 16.12 8.98 -9.98
CA TRP A 39 16.91 7.82 -10.35
C TRP A 39 17.36 7.82 -11.82
N LEU A 40 16.42 7.97 -12.77
CA LEU A 40 16.67 7.84 -14.21
C LEU A 40 16.54 9.15 -15.00
N GLY A 41 15.85 10.14 -14.44
CA GLY A 41 15.44 11.36 -15.14
C GLY A 41 14.32 11.11 -16.14
N LEU A 42 13.20 11.83 -16.02
CA LEU A 42 12.07 11.69 -16.96
C LEU A 42 12.40 12.19 -18.36
N GLY A 43 13.44 13.01 -18.52
CA GLY A 43 13.95 13.43 -19.83
C GLY A 43 14.72 12.34 -20.60
N ASN A 44 15.09 11.24 -19.94
CA ASN A 44 15.75 10.10 -20.57
C ASN A 44 14.71 9.11 -21.10
N ALA A 45 14.99 8.46 -22.24
CA ALA A 45 14.15 7.40 -22.81
C ALA A 45 13.86 6.26 -21.81
N ALA A 46 14.84 5.88 -20.97
CA ALA A 46 14.65 4.86 -19.94
C ALA A 46 13.67 5.34 -18.85
N GLY A 47 13.86 6.54 -18.30
CA GLY A 47 12.95 7.13 -17.31
C GLY A 47 11.54 7.31 -17.85
N ALA A 48 11.40 7.80 -19.09
CA ALA A 48 10.12 7.93 -19.77
C ALA A 48 9.42 6.57 -19.99
N ALA A 49 10.17 5.53 -20.39
CA ALA A 49 9.62 4.19 -20.56
C ALA A 49 9.13 3.58 -19.24
N HIS A 50 9.90 3.75 -18.15
CA HIS A 50 9.50 3.32 -16.81
C HIS A 50 8.26 4.08 -16.32
N ALA A 51 8.20 5.39 -16.51
CA ALA A 51 7.04 6.21 -16.15
C ALA A 51 5.78 5.80 -16.93
N ALA A 52 5.92 5.52 -18.23
CA ALA A 52 4.83 5.03 -19.07
C ALA A 52 4.34 3.65 -18.61
N ALA A 53 5.25 2.71 -18.38
CA ALA A 53 4.91 1.36 -17.90
C ALA A 53 4.17 1.41 -16.55
N PHE A 54 4.67 2.21 -15.60
CA PHE A 54 4.03 2.38 -14.31
C PHE A 54 2.66 3.07 -14.41
N SER A 55 2.55 4.09 -15.28
CA SER A 55 1.27 4.76 -15.56
C SER A 55 0.23 3.79 -16.12
N LEU A 56 0.62 2.83 -16.96
CA LEU A 56 -0.28 1.79 -17.46
C LEU A 56 -0.77 0.85 -16.35
N VAL A 57 0.11 0.45 -15.42
CA VAL A 57 -0.28 -0.37 -14.26
C VAL A 57 -1.26 0.39 -13.36
N VAL A 58 -0.99 1.66 -13.06
CA VAL A 58 -1.88 2.51 -12.25
C VAL A 58 -3.21 2.75 -12.95
N ALA A 59 -3.21 2.98 -14.27
CA ALA A 59 -4.43 3.14 -15.06
C ALA A 59 -5.27 1.84 -15.07
N ALA A 60 -4.64 0.67 -15.24
CA ALA A 60 -5.32 -0.62 -15.14
C ALA A 60 -5.91 -0.87 -13.74
N CYS A 61 -5.15 -0.51 -12.69
CA CYS A 61 -5.62 -0.55 -11.31
C CYS A 61 -6.84 0.34 -11.11
N PHE A 62 -6.77 1.61 -11.51
CA PHE A 62 -7.87 2.56 -11.36
C PHE A 62 -9.11 2.15 -12.17
N PHE A 63 -8.93 1.67 -13.41
CA PHE A 63 -10.03 1.17 -14.22
C PHE A 63 -10.74 -0.02 -13.56
N SER A 64 -9.97 -1.00 -13.10
CA SER A 64 -10.54 -2.17 -12.40
C SER A 64 -11.19 -1.81 -11.05
N PHE A 65 -10.65 -0.83 -10.33
CA PHE A 65 -11.28 -0.23 -9.15
C PHE A 65 -12.66 0.35 -9.48
N VAL A 66 -12.75 1.18 -10.53
CA VAL A 66 -14.01 1.78 -10.98
C VAL A 66 -15.02 0.69 -11.38
N CYS A 67 -14.59 -0.34 -12.13
CA CYS A 67 -15.45 -1.47 -12.46
C CYS A 67 -15.98 -2.20 -11.22
N ALA A 68 -15.10 -2.46 -10.23
CA ALA A 68 -15.48 -3.14 -8.99
C ALA A 68 -16.46 -2.30 -8.15
N ALA A 69 -16.22 -0.99 -8.05
CA ALA A 69 -17.03 -0.04 -7.30
C ALA A 69 -18.39 0.20 -7.95
N ALA A 70 -18.46 0.36 -9.28
CA ALA A 70 -19.67 0.76 -9.99
C ALA A 70 -20.60 -0.42 -10.36
N ALA A 71 -20.06 -1.64 -10.52
CA ALA A 71 -20.86 -2.80 -10.90
C ALA A 71 -21.83 -3.22 -9.78
N ASP A 72 -23.04 -3.68 -10.14
CA ASP A 72 -23.88 -4.39 -9.19
C ASP A 72 -23.21 -5.72 -8.85
N PRO A 73 -22.91 -6.03 -7.57
CA PRO A 73 -22.22 -7.28 -7.20
C PRO A 73 -23.03 -8.57 -7.44
N GLY A 74 -24.29 -8.45 -7.85
CA GLY A 74 -25.20 -9.55 -8.11
C GLY A 74 -26.37 -9.54 -7.15
N SER A 75 -27.59 -9.53 -7.69
CA SER A 75 -28.84 -9.60 -6.93
C SER A 75 -29.53 -10.93 -7.17
N VAL A 76 -30.19 -11.46 -6.14
CA VAL A 76 -31.02 -12.66 -6.30
C VAL A 76 -32.24 -12.31 -7.17
N PRO A 77 -32.53 -13.05 -8.26
CA PRO A 77 -33.73 -12.84 -9.07
C PRO A 77 -35.01 -13.02 -8.23
N ALA A 78 -36.02 -12.19 -8.47
CA ALA A 78 -37.30 -12.29 -7.75
C ALA A 78 -38.04 -13.62 -8.02
N SER A 79 -37.81 -14.23 -9.17
CA SER A 79 -38.35 -15.53 -9.56
C SER A 79 -37.61 -16.72 -8.95
N PHE A 80 -36.53 -16.49 -8.18
CA PHE A 80 -35.78 -17.59 -7.57
C PHE A 80 -36.63 -18.32 -6.53
N ALA A 81 -36.95 -19.58 -6.82
CA ALA A 81 -37.51 -20.53 -5.88
C ALA A 81 -36.55 -21.73 -5.76
N PRO A 82 -36.37 -22.30 -4.56
CA PRO A 82 -35.65 -23.55 -4.40
C PRO A 82 -36.42 -24.66 -5.13
N ASP A 83 -35.71 -25.41 -5.98
CA ASP A 83 -36.26 -26.62 -6.59
C ASP A 83 -36.43 -27.69 -5.50
N ALA A 84 -37.67 -28.11 -5.29
CA ALA A 84 -38.01 -29.12 -4.28
C ALA A 84 -37.68 -30.55 -4.75
N GLU A 85 -37.52 -30.75 -6.07
CA GLU A 85 -37.35 -32.07 -6.67
C GLU A 85 -35.89 -32.43 -6.94
N ASP A 86 -34.95 -31.47 -6.87
CA ASP A 86 -33.52 -31.69 -7.10
C ASP A 86 -32.89 -32.62 -6.04
N PRO A 87 -32.56 -33.89 -6.38
CA PRO A 87 -32.02 -34.87 -5.44
C PRO A 87 -30.66 -34.48 -4.88
N GLN A 88 -29.85 -33.69 -5.61
CA GLN A 88 -28.56 -33.19 -5.14
C GLN A 88 -28.71 -32.08 -4.09
N ARG A 89 -29.90 -31.50 -3.94
CA ARG A 89 -30.21 -30.46 -2.95
C ARG A 89 -31.04 -30.95 -1.78
N GLN A 90 -31.53 -32.19 -1.79
CA GLN A 90 -32.35 -32.76 -0.71
C GLN A 90 -31.65 -32.75 0.68
N GLY A 91 -30.32 -32.67 0.73
CA GLY A 91 -29.54 -32.49 1.97
C GLY A 91 -29.24 -31.03 2.37
N LEU A 92 -29.43 -30.06 1.48
CA LEU A 92 -29.19 -28.63 1.76
C LEU A 92 -30.50 -27.96 2.15
N LYS A 93 -30.72 -27.75 3.45
CA LYS A 93 -31.82 -26.92 3.95
C LYS A 93 -31.86 -25.59 3.18
N SER A 94 -32.94 -25.38 2.42
CA SER A 94 -33.18 -24.14 1.70
C SER A 94 -33.09 -22.98 2.69
N ARG A 95 -32.19 -22.03 2.45
CA ARG A 95 -31.93 -20.93 3.38
C ARG A 95 -32.83 -19.77 3.02
N TYR A 96 -33.61 -19.28 3.97
CA TYR A 96 -34.46 -18.11 3.77
C TYR A 96 -33.80 -16.83 4.30
N CYS A 97 -34.18 -15.67 3.76
CA CYS A 97 -33.80 -14.36 4.24
C CYS A 97 -35.02 -13.61 4.77
N ASP A 98 -35.20 -13.55 6.09
CA ASP A 98 -36.35 -12.86 6.69
C ASP A 98 -36.36 -11.37 6.33
N LYS A 99 -35.19 -10.73 6.27
CA LYS A 99 -35.04 -9.30 5.95
C LYS A 99 -35.40 -8.94 4.51
N CYS A 100 -35.29 -9.89 3.59
CA CYS A 100 -35.56 -9.68 2.17
C CYS A 100 -36.82 -10.44 1.70
N CYS A 101 -37.45 -11.19 2.61
CA CYS A 101 -38.57 -12.08 2.35
C CYS A 101 -38.37 -12.97 1.12
N MET A 102 -37.20 -13.59 0.99
CA MET A 102 -36.85 -14.42 -0.17
C MET A 102 -35.94 -15.58 0.18
N TYR A 103 -36.02 -16.65 -0.62
CA TYR A 103 -35.05 -17.75 -0.56
C TYR A 103 -33.67 -17.31 -1.06
N LYS A 104 -32.62 -17.82 -0.42
CA LYS A 104 -31.22 -17.54 -0.74
C LYS A 104 -30.69 -18.68 -1.62
N PRO A 105 -30.26 -18.40 -2.86
CA PRO A 105 -29.46 -19.34 -3.62
C PRO A 105 -28.20 -19.74 -2.85
N SER A 106 -27.56 -20.83 -3.28
CA SER A 106 -26.28 -21.26 -2.70
C SER A 106 -25.26 -20.10 -2.71
N ARG A 107 -24.44 -20.04 -1.65
CA ARG A 107 -23.43 -18.99 -1.41
C ARG A 107 -23.96 -17.54 -1.37
N THR A 108 -25.27 -17.32 -1.27
CA THR A 108 -25.86 -15.99 -1.12
C THR A 108 -25.93 -15.58 0.35
N HIS A 109 -25.53 -14.34 0.64
CA HIS A 109 -25.60 -13.76 1.99
C HIS A 109 -26.28 -12.39 1.97
N HIS A 110 -26.92 -12.02 3.09
CA HIS A 110 -27.52 -10.71 3.25
C HIS A 110 -26.47 -9.73 3.77
N CYS A 111 -26.16 -8.70 2.97
CA CYS A 111 -25.28 -7.63 3.41
C CYS A 111 -26.07 -6.61 4.25
N LYS A 112 -25.67 -6.46 5.51
CA LYS A 112 -26.30 -5.48 6.43
C LYS A 112 -26.06 -4.02 6.01
N VAL A 113 -25.02 -3.73 5.23
CA VAL A 113 -24.69 -2.38 4.75
C VAL A 113 -25.49 -2.06 3.49
N CYS A 114 -25.41 -2.92 2.47
CA CYS A 114 -26.18 -2.76 1.22
C CYS A 114 -27.69 -3.06 1.37
N LYS A 115 -28.12 -3.60 2.51
CA LYS A 115 -29.52 -3.96 2.83
C LYS A 115 -30.16 -4.89 1.80
N ARG A 116 -29.39 -5.82 1.26
CA ARG A 116 -29.86 -6.78 0.24
C ARG A 116 -29.10 -8.10 0.29
N CYS A 117 -29.71 -9.14 -0.25
CA CYS A 117 -29.01 -10.38 -0.58
C CYS A 117 -28.10 -10.18 -1.80
N VAL A 118 -26.85 -10.61 -1.66
CA VAL A 118 -25.82 -10.54 -2.71
C VAL A 118 -25.43 -11.96 -3.11
N LEU A 119 -25.47 -12.24 -4.41
CA LEU A 119 -25.10 -13.55 -4.97
C LEU A 119 -23.61 -13.79 -4.78
N LYS A 120 -23.23 -15.01 -4.36
CA LYS A 120 -21.82 -15.40 -4.10
C LYS A 120 -21.07 -14.29 -3.32
N MET A 121 -21.73 -13.74 -2.30
CA MET A 121 -21.19 -12.63 -1.53
C MET A 121 -19.90 -13.08 -0.85
N ASP A 122 -18.85 -12.30 -1.05
CA ASP A 122 -17.59 -12.45 -0.32
C ASP A 122 -17.62 -11.53 0.91
N HIS A 123 -17.58 -10.22 0.68
CA HIS A 123 -17.67 -9.23 1.75
C HIS A 123 -18.27 -7.90 1.28
N HIS A 124 -18.51 -6.98 2.22
CA HIS A 124 -18.74 -5.58 1.91
C HIS A 124 -17.42 -4.82 2.05
N CYS A 125 -16.93 -4.25 0.95
CA CYS A 125 -15.64 -3.58 0.94
C CYS A 125 -15.85 -2.07 1.05
N VAL A 126 -15.38 -1.51 2.17
CA VAL A 126 -15.43 -0.07 2.45
C VAL A 126 -14.61 0.75 1.45
N TRP A 127 -13.52 0.20 0.91
CA TRP A 127 -12.60 0.89 -0.01
C TRP A 127 -13.18 1.15 -1.39
N ILE A 128 -14.10 0.30 -1.86
CA ILE A 128 -14.87 0.51 -3.10
C ILE A 128 -16.31 0.95 -2.82
N ASN A 129 -16.66 1.12 -1.54
CA ASN A 129 -18.02 1.40 -1.05
C ASN A 129 -19.10 0.50 -1.69
N ASN A 130 -18.79 -0.78 -1.87
CA ASN A 130 -19.66 -1.73 -2.54
C ASN A 130 -19.41 -3.15 -2.00
N CYS A 131 -20.39 -4.04 -2.19
CA CYS A 131 -20.17 -5.46 -1.96
C CYS A 131 -19.27 -6.03 -3.05
N VAL A 132 -18.47 -7.02 -2.67
CA VAL A 132 -17.79 -7.92 -3.60
C VAL A 132 -18.64 -9.19 -3.66
N GLY A 133 -19.16 -9.49 -4.85
CA GLY A 133 -20.05 -10.61 -5.09
C GLY A 133 -19.86 -11.18 -6.47
N TYR A 134 -20.76 -12.07 -6.88
CA TYR A 134 -20.70 -12.83 -8.12
C TYR A 134 -20.27 -11.99 -9.36
N ALA A 135 -20.90 -10.85 -9.57
CA ALA A 135 -20.77 -10.10 -10.83
C ALA A 135 -19.55 -9.16 -10.89
N ASN A 136 -18.99 -8.75 -9.75
CA ASN A 136 -17.83 -7.85 -9.70
C ASN A 136 -16.57 -8.47 -9.07
N TYR A 137 -16.64 -9.75 -8.65
CA TYR A 137 -15.51 -10.48 -8.06
C TYR A 137 -14.25 -10.41 -8.92
N LYS A 138 -14.39 -10.62 -10.25
CA LYS A 138 -13.24 -10.58 -11.18
C LYS A 138 -12.57 -9.21 -11.19
N SER A 139 -13.34 -8.13 -11.30
CA SER A 139 -12.81 -6.76 -11.29
C SER A 139 -12.09 -6.45 -9.98
N PHE A 140 -12.65 -6.89 -8.85
CA PHE A 140 -12.03 -6.73 -7.54
C PHE A 140 -10.67 -7.46 -7.45
N ILE A 141 -10.57 -8.71 -7.90
CA ILE A 141 -9.31 -9.46 -7.88
C ILE A 141 -8.26 -8.82 -8.81
N ILE A 142 -8.66 -8.38 -10.01
CA ILE A 142 -7.75 -7.66 -10.92
C ILE A 142 -7.26 -6.35 -10.31
N CYS A 143 -8.12 -5.63 -9.61
CA CYS A 143 -7.75 -4.41 -8.88
C CYS A 143 -6.69 -4.70 -7.81
N VAL A 144 -6.91 -5.70 -6.96
CA VAL A 144 -5.94 -6.08 -5.91
C VAL A 144 -4.61 -6.53 -6.51
N LEU A 145 -4.65 -7.28 -7.62
CA LEU A 145 -3.43 -7.73 -8.31
C LEU A 145 -2.63 -6.55 -8.87
N ASN A 146 -3.27 -5.63 -9.59
CA ASN A 146 -2.60 -4.44 -10.11
C ASN A 146 -2.08 -3.52 -9.00
N ALA A 147 -2.84 -3.35 -7.91
CA ALA A 147 -2.38 -2.59 -6.75
C ALA A 147 -1.14 -3.23 -6.11
N THR A 148 -1.10 -4.56 -6.02
CA THR A 148 0.07 -5.31 -5.52
C THR A 148 1.27 -5.13 -6.44
N ILE A 149 1.09 -5.29 -7.75
CA ILE A 149 2.16 -5.10 -8.74
C ILE A 149 2.70 -3.66 -8.68
N GLY A 150 1.82 -2.66 -8.67
CA GLY A 150 2.21 -1.26 -8.56
C GLY A 150 2.95 -0.94 -7.26
N SER A 151 2.49 -1.49 -6.14
CA SER A 151 3.17 -1.32 -4.84
C SER A 151 4.56 -1.94 -4.83
N LEU A 152 4.70 -3.16 -5.39
CA LEU A 152 5.99 -3.84 -5.48
C LEU A 152 6.96 -3.08 -6.40
N TYR A 153 6.47 -2.59 -7.53
CA TYR A 153 7.24 -1.77 -8.46
C TYR A 153 7.74 -0.48 -7.79
N SER A 154 6.83 0.26 -7.14
CA SER A 154 7.15 1.48 -6.40
C SER A 154 8.22 1.23 -5.33
N PHE A 155 8.08 0.14 -4.58
CA PHE A 155 9.07 -0.27 -3.58
C PHE A 155 10.44 -0.56 -4.18
N VAL A 156 10.51 -1.28 -5.30
CA VAL A 156 11.77 -1.58 -5.99
C VAL A 156 12.44 -0.31 -6.50
N VAL A 157 11.69 0.59 -7.13
CA VAL A 157 12.21 1.89 -7.60
C VAL A 157 12.75 2.71 -6.42
N PHE A 158 11.99 2.78 -5.33
CA PHE A 158 12.43 3.46 -4.11
C PHE A 158 13.74 2.89 -3.57
N LEU A 159 13.92 1.56 -3.56
CA LEU A 159 15.19 0.95 -3.13
C LEU A 159 16.36 1.36 -4.04
N PHE A 160 16.15 1.37 -5.36
CA PHE A 160 17.21 1.80 -6.30
C PHE A 160 17.57 3.28 -6.13
N ASP A 161 16.57 4.14 -5.96
CA ASP A 161 16.75 5.56 -5.64
C ASP A 161 17.57 5.77 -4.34
N LEU A 162 17.23 5.02 -3.29
CA LEU A 162 18.00 5.02 -2.05
C LEU A 162 19.46 4.59 -2.28
N PHE A 163 19.69 3.47 -2.98
CA PHE A 163 21.05 2.97 -3.23
C PHE A 163 21.89 3.94 -4.08
N GLN A 164 21.28 4.61 -5.05
CA GLN A 164 21.99 5.62 -5.86
C GLN A 164 22.40 6.81 -5.01
N THR A 165 21.51 7.29 -4.14
CA THR A 165 21.82 8.42 -3.28
C THR A 165 22.93 8.09 -2.26
N GLU A 166 22.91 6.88 -1.69
CA GLU A 166 23.98 6.40 -0.81
C GLU A 166 25.34 6.45 -1.53
N HIS A 167 25.38 6.09 -2.82
CA HIS A 167 26.61 6.12 -3.62
C HIS A 167 27.03 7.54 -4.04
N GLU A 168 26.09 8.41 -4.40
CA GLU A 168 26.38 9.77 -4.85
C GLU A 168 26.89 10.65 -3.70
N TYR A 169 26.32 10.49 -2.50
CA TYR A 169 26.65 11.33 -1.36
C TYR A 169 27.62 10.68 -0.37
N ASP A 170 27.84 9.36 -0.42
CA ASP A 170 28.67 8.63 0.56
C ASP A 170 28.21 8.92 2.01
N VAL A 171 26.89 9.17 2.19
CA VAL A 171 26.26 9.48 3.47
C VAL A 171 24.91 8.75 3.60
N PRO A 172 24.71 7.96 4.67
CA PRO A 172 23.43 7.34 4.93
C PRO A 172 22.33 8.36 5.19
N TYR A 173 21.19 8.23 4.49
CA TYR A 173 20.01 9.12 4.55
C TYR A 173 19.51 9.43 5.98
N VAL A 174 19.88 8.61 6.96
CA VAL A 174 19.44 8.71 8.36
C VAL A 174 20.03 9.93 9.10
N LYS A 175 20.92 10.75 8.52
CA LYS A 175 21.58 11.87 9.22
C LYS A 175 21.39 13.25 8.59
N VAL A 176 20.15 13.70 8.41
CA VAL A 176 19.86 15.06 7.89
C VAL A 176 20.39 16.18 8.81
N ILE A 177 20.46 15.97 10.12
CA ILE A 177 20.87 17.04 11.08
C ILE A 177 22.40 17.28 11.09
N HIS A 178 23.22 16.26 10.87
CA HIS A 178 24.69 16.40 10.87
C HIS A 178 25.32 16.54 9.47
N TYR A 179 24.51 16.47 8.41
CA TYR A 179 24.98 16.47 7.04
C TYR A 179 25.80 17.72 6.68
N ARG A 180 25.31 18.93 6.99
CA ARG A 180 26.03 20.17 6.66
C ARG A 180 27.37 20.31 7.40
N GLU A 181 27.41 19.93 8.66
CA GLU A 181 28.62 20.02 9.48
C GLU A 181 29.67 18.98 9.06
N ALA A 182 29.24 17.74 8.82
CA ALA A 182 30.09 16.66 8.35
C ALA A 182 30.66 16.96 6.95
N THR A 183 29.84 17.45 6.02
CA THR A 183 30.27 17.81 4.66
C THR A 183 31.27 18.97 4.67
N ARG A 184 31.04 20.01 5.48
CA ARG A 184 32.00 21.12 5.66
C ARG A 184 33.32 20.62 6.26
N ALA A 185 33.26 19.75 7.25
CA ALA A 185 34.46 19.21 7.91
C ALA A 185 35.26 18.28 6.98
N LYS A 186 34.58 17.42 6.20
CA LYS A 186 35.20 16.55 5.17
C LYS A 186 35.88 17.40 4.09
N TRP A 187 35.23 18.47 3.62
CA TRP A 187 35.80 19.39 2.63
C TRP A 187 37.02 20.16 3.13
N LEU A 188 36.99 20.66 4.36
CA LEU A 188 38.13 21.36 4.98
C LEU A 188 39.34 20.42 5.14
N ALA A 189 39.11 19.19 5.59
CA ALA A 189 40.16 18.19 5.75
C ALA A 189 40.79 17.79 4.40
N GLN A 190 39.99 17.62 3.35
CA GLN A 190 40.51 17.36 2.00
C GLN A 190 41.39 18.50 1.49
N LYS A 191 40.97 19.77 1.71
CA LYS A 191 41.79 20.93 1.34
C LYS A 191 43.09 21.04 2.13
N SER A 192 43.14 20.54 3.37
CA SER A 192 44.36 20.51 4.18
C SER A 192 45.19 19.24 3.97
N GLY A 193 44.82 18.35 3.04
CA GLY A 193 45.51 17.08 2.81
C GLY A 193 45.34 16.06 3.94
N GLN A 194 44.39 16.27 4.85
CA GLN A 194 44.12 15.40 5.99
C GLN A 194 42.96 14.46 5.69
N LYS A 195 43.05 13.24 6.24
CA LYS A 195 41.97 12.26 6.17
C LYS A 195 40.92 12.60 7.24
N TYR A 196 39.69 12.91 6.81
CA TYR A 196 38.59 13.16 7.73
C TYR A 196 38.03 11.86 8.29
N ARG A 197 37.88 11.80 9.61
CA ARG A 197 37.09 10.78 10.32
C ARG A 197 36.09 11.49 11.22
N HIS A 198 34.83 11.07 11.17
CA HIS A 198 33.79 11.69 11.98
C HIS A 198 34.02 11.34 13.45
N ARG A 199 34.00 12.35 14.34
CA ARG A 199 34.35 12.19 15.78
C ARG A 199 33.51 11.14 16.50
N PHE A 200 32.27 10.93 16.05
CA PHE A 200 31.34 9.95 16.61
C PHE A 200 31.30 8.62 15.84
N ASP A 201 32.24 8.38 14.92
CA ASP A 201 32.33 7.12 14.16
C ASP A 201 33.21 6.08 14.87
N LEU A 202 32.57 5.25 15.69
CA LEU A 202 33.20 4.17 16.46
C LEU A 202 33.39 2.87 15.65
N GLY A 203 33.08 2.89 14.35
CA GLY A 203 33.05 1.72 13.46
C GLY A 203 31.68 1.04 13.40
N THR A 204 31.43 0.32 12.29
CA THR A 204 30.11 -0.19 11.87
C THR A 204 29.33 -0.89 12.99
N ARG A 205 29.94 -1.86 13.67
CA ARG A 205 29.25 -2.65 14.70
C ARG A 205 28.84 -1.80 15.91
N LYS A 206 29.73 -0.94 16.40
CA LYS A 206 29.47 -0.08 17.58
C LYS A 206 28.45 1.01 17.26
N ASN A 207 28.51 1.58 16.05
CA ASN A 207 27.52 2.56 15.58
C ASN A 207 26.12 1.95 15.50
N ILE A 208 25.98 0.71 15.01
CA ILE A 208 24.68 0.01 14.97
C ILE A 208 24.19 -0.30 16.39
N GLN A 209 25.07 -0.81 17.28
CA GLN A 209 24.72 -1.07 18.68
C GLN A 209 24.32 0.18 19.46
N MET A 210 24.88 1.35 19.12
CA MET A 210 24.49 2.63 19.70
C MET A 210 23.03 2.98 19.36
N ILE A 211 22.57 2.65 18.15
CA ILE A 211 21.21 2.94 17.67
C ILE A 211 20.21 1.87 18.11
N MET A 212 20.59 0.60 18.01
CA MET A 212 19.67 -0.55 18.17
C MET A 212 19.76 -1.21 19.55
N GLY A 213 20.77 -0.84 20.34
CA GLY A 213 21.06 -1.44 21.64
C GLY A 213 22.03 -2.62 21.59
N PRO A 214 22.61 -2.97 22.75
CA PRO A 214 23.58 -4.06 22.85
C PRO A 214 22.98 -5.45 22.61
N ASN A 215 21.67 -5.59 22.78
CA ASN A 215 20.95 -6.84 22.60
C ASN A 215 20.33 -6.96 21.20
N ILE A 216 20.95 -7.78 20.35
CA ILE A 216 20.50 -8.05 18.97
C ILE A 216 19.08 -8.61 18.91
N LEU A 217 18.66 -9.40 19.90
CA LEU A 217 17.32 -10.01 19.92
C LEU A 217 16.21 -8.96 20.04
N CYS A 218 16.53 -7.76 20.54
CA CYS A 218 15.58 -6.67 20.70
C CYS A 218 15.61 -5.68 19.53
N TRP A 219 16.45 -5.86 18.51
CA TRP A 219 16.59 -4.89 17.41
C TRP A 219 15.31 -4.71 16.58
N LEU A 220 14.44 -5.71 16.56
CA LEU A 220 13.15 -5.64 15.89
C LEU A 220 12.01 -5.23 16.83
N CYS A 221 12.29 -5.02 18.12
CA CYS A 221 11.30 -4.58 19.09
C CYS A 221 11.26 -3.04 19.09
N PRO A 222 10.10 -2.40 18.83
CA PRO A 222 10.00 -0.95 18.75
C PRO A 222 9.96 -0.30 20.15
N THR A 223 10.99 -0.54 20.96
CA THR A 223 11.14 0.04 22.30
C THR A 223 12.26 1.08 22.31
N ALA A 224 12.10 2.11 23.14
CA ALA A 224 13.15 3.11 23.33
C ALA A 224 14.45 2.46 23.82
N THR A 225 15.57 2.97 23.32
CA THR A 225 16.90 2.46 23.65
C THR A 225 17.38 2.99 25.00
N GLY A 226 17.06 2.25 26.06
CA GLY A 226 17.41 2.63 27.45
C GLY A 226 18.90 2.56 27.80
N HIS A 227 19.78 2.15 26.88
CA HIS A 227 21.24 2.16 27.08
C HIS A 227 21.88 3.51 26.74
N LEU A 228 21.16 4.38 26.03
CA LEU A 228 21.51 5.78 25.89
C LEU A 228 21.02 6.49 27.15
N LYS A 229 21.91 7.20 27.86
CA LYS A 229 21.59 7.87 29.14
C LYS A 229 20.48 8.93 28.97
N ASP A 230 20.85 10.19 28.83
CA ASP A 230 19.99 11.35 28.60
C ASP A 230 20.18 11.94 27.19
N GLY A 231 21.11 11.38 26.41
CA GLY A 231 21.45 11.86 25.08
C GLY A 231 22.35 13.10 25.08
N THR A 232 22.94 13.50 26.21
CA THR A 232 23.86 14.65 26.27
C THR A 232 25.34 14.26 26.12
N GLU A 233 25.66 12.96 26.27
CA GLU A 233 27.02 12.43 26.17
C GLU A 233 27.08 11.27 25.18
N PHE A 234 28.06 11.31 24.27
CA PHE A 234 28.35 10.23 23.33
C PHE A 234 29.83 9.87 23.35
N GLN A 235 30.12 8.58 23.14
CA GLN A 235 31.49 8.13 22.95
C GLN A 235 32.06 8.70 21.65
N ILE A 236 33.29 9.21 21.74
CA ILE A 236 34.02 9.79 20.62
C ILE A 236 35.27 8.96 20.33
N THR A 237 35.70 8.96 19.07
CA THR A 237 37.03 8.43 18.72
C THR A 237 38.11 9.38 19.24
N ASN A 238 39.10 8.84 19.93
CA ASN A 238 40.33 9.57 20.21
C ASN A 238 41.09 9.73 18.88
N ASN A 239 41.43 10.97 18.53
CA ASN A 239 42.27 11.30 17.36
C ASN A 239 43.68 10.73 17.53
#